data_AF-A0A7C1PXK6-F1
#
_entry.id   AF-A0A7C1PXK6-F1
#
_cell.length_a   1.000
_cell.length_b   1.000
_cell.length_c   1.000
_cell.angle_alpha   90.00
_cell.angle_beta   90.00
_cell.angle_gamma   90.00
#
_symmetry.space_group_name_H-M   'P 1'
#
loop_
_entity.id
_entity.type
_entity.pdbx_description
1 polymer ?
#
loop_
_entity_poly.entity_id
_entity_poly.type
_entity_poly.pdbx_seq_one_letter_code
_entity_poly.pdbx_strand_id
1 'polypeptide(L)' 'MAERVLELQAPAKINLCLHVGPRRGDGFHSVCSLMEKVSLFDSIRVGPSREGMRV' A
#
# COMPACT_ATOMS: atom_id res chain seq x y z
N MET A 1 17.30 22.51 -16.38
CA MET A 1 16.24 22.71 -15.37
C MET A 1 16.28 21.52 -14.44
N ALA A 2 16.39 21.73 -13.12
CA ALA A 2 16.41 20.62 -12.17
C ALA A 2 15.07 19.88 -12.26
N GLU A 3 15.14 18.59 -12.56
CA GLU A 3 13.98 17.73 -12.68
C GLU A 3 13.30 17.63 -11.31
N ARG A 4 12.01 17.98 -11.22
CA ARG A 4 11.28 17.95 -9.94
C ARG A 4 11.06 16.50 -9.54
N VAL A 5 11.84 16.03 -8.57
CA VAL A 5 11.71 14.71 -7.97
C VAL A 5 10.96 14.84 -6.65
N LEU A 6 9.95 13.99 -6.45
CA LEU A 6 9.24 13.83 -5.19
C LEU A 6 9.76 12.58 -4.49
N GLU A 7 10.03 12.71 -3.19
CA GLU A 7 10.41 11.59 -2.32
C GLU A 7 9.28 11.34 -1.32
N LEU A 8 8.83 10.10 -1.25
CA LEU A 8 7.71 9.66 -0.41
C LEU A 8 8.13 8.41 0.38
N GLN A 9 7.52 8.22 1.54
CA GLN A 9 7.67 7.03 2.36
C GLN A 9 6.31 6.32 2.44
N ALA A 10 6.26 5.03 2.10
CA ALA A 10 5.08 4.20 2.22
C ALA A 10 5.26 3.24 3.41
N PRO A 11 4.61 3.50 4.56
CA PRO A 11 4.75 2.65 5.74
C PRO A 11 4.14 1.27 5.50
N ALA A 12 4.86 0.24 5.94
CA ALA A 12 4.32 -1.10 6.07
C ALA A 12 3.28 -1.17 7.20
N LYS A 13 2.39 -2.16 7.10
CA LYS A 13 1.39 -2.47 8.13
C LYS A 13 1.53 -3.90 8.62
N ILE A 14 1.18 -4.10 9.89
CA ILE A 14 0.92 -5.42 10.46
C ILE A 14 -0.54 -5.52 10.89
N ASN A 15 -1.08 -6.74 10.95
CA ASN A 15 -2.37 -7.01 11.58
C ASN A 15 -2.11 -7.48 13.01
N LEU A 16 -2.49 -6.71 14.03
CA LEU A 16 -2.37 -7.11 15.43
C LEU A 16 -3.40 -8.17 15.82
N CYS A 17 -4.54 -8.16 15.14
CA CYS A 17 -5.49 -9.26 15.12
C CYS A 17 -6.04 -9.44 13.71
N LEU A 18 -6.44 -10.65 13.37
CA LEU A 18 -7.09 -10.96 12.10
C LEU A 18 -8.14 -12.04 12.31
N HIS A 19 -9.41 -11.65 12.17
CA HIS A 19 -10.53 -12.58 12.19
C HIS A 19 -11.10 -12.73 10.78
N VAL A 20 -11.12 -13.97 10.30
CA VAL A 20 -11.63 -14.32 8.97
C VAL A 20 -13.01 -14.95 9.14
N GLY A 21 -14.03 -14.31 8.58
CA GLY A 21 -15.41 -14.78 8.59
C GLY A 21 -15.72 -15.72 7.41
N PRO A 22 -17.00 -16.05 7.22
CA PRO A 22 -17.44 -16.89 6.11
C PRO A 22 -17.07 -16.32 4.74
N ARG A 23 -16.92 -17.21 3.76
CA ARG A 23 -16.76 -16.85 2.35
C ARG A 23 -18.07 -16.25 1.82
N ARG A 24 -17.96 -15.14 1.11
CA ARG A 24 -19.06 -14.41 0.47
C ARG A 24 -19.26 -14.89 -0.98
N GLY A 25 -20.39 -14.50 -1.57
CA GLY A 25 -20.73 -14.86 -2.96
C GLY A 25 -19.81 -14.25 -4.02
N ASP A 26 -19.05 -13.20 -3.68
CA ASP A 26 -18.06 -12.56 -4.56
C ASP A 26 -16.69 -13.26 -4.54
N GLY A 27 -16.54 -14.36 -3.80
CA GLY A 27 -15.29 -15.11 -3.71
C GLY A 27 -14.34 -14.64 -2.60
N PHE A 28 -14.63 -13.56 -1.89
CA PHE A 28 -13.84 -13.05 -0.77
C PHE A 28 -14.38 -13.51 0.59
N HIS A 29 -13.67 -13.19 1.67
CA HIS A 29 -14.14 -13.38 3.05
C HIS A 29 -14.45 -12.02 3.68
N SER A 30 -15.44 -12.00 4.58
CA SER A 30 -15.55 -10.90 5.53
C SER A 30 -14.36 -10.94 6.49
N VAL A 31 -13.71 -9.81 6.73
CA VAL A 31 -12.52 -9.72 7.60
C VAL A 31 -12.74 -8.61 8.62
N CYS A 32 -12.39 -8.87 9.88
CA CYS A 32 -12.22 -7.88 10.92
C CYS A 32 -10.76 -7.91 11.39
N SER A 33 -10.07 -6.77 11.35
CA SER A 33 -8.64 -6.67 11.65
C SER A 33 -8.34 -5.36 12.37
N LEU A 34 -7.44 -5.40 13.35
CA LEU A 34 -6.79 -4.21 13.87
C LEU A 34 -5.44 -4.06 13.15
N MET A 35 -5.35 -3.06 12.28
CA MET A 35 -4.15 -2.79 11.47
C MET A 35 -3.36 -1.65 12.10
N GLU A 36 -2.05 -1.86 12.25
CA GLU A 36 -1.12 -0.86 12.78
C GLU A 36 0.00 -0.58 11.78
N LYS A 37 0.40 0.68 11.65
CA LYS A 37 1.55 1.07 10.83
C LYS A 37 2.82 0.88 11.65
N VAL A 38 3.88 0.43 10.99
CA VAL A 38 5.19 0.27 11.64
C VAL A 38 6.22 1.19 10.99
N SER A 39 7.36 1.39 11.65
CA SER A 39 8.45 2.24 11.16
C SER A 39 9.31 1.58 10.06
N LEU A 40 8.76 0.59 9.35
CA LEU A 40 9.36 0.00 8.16
C LEU A 40 8.67 0.61 6.94
N PHE A 41 9.44 1.13 5.98
CA PHE A 41 8.90 1.88 4.85
C PHE A 41 9.52 1.43 3.52
N ASP A 42 8.72 1.46 2.47
CA ASP A 42 9.25 1.58 1.12
C ASP A 42 9.56 3.06 0.84
N SER A 43 10.71 3.32 0.22
CA SER A 43 11.11 4.66 -0.22
C SER A 43 10.77 4.84 -1.70
N ILE A 44 9.84 5.73 -2.00
CA ILE A 44 9.34 5.95 -3.36
C ILE A 44 9.90 7.26 -3.89
N ARG A 45 10.54 7.21 -5.05
CA ARG A 45 10.94 8.40 -5.82
C ARG A 45 10.12 8.52 -7.08
N VAL A 46 9.50 9.68 -7.28
CA VAL A 46 8.69 9.96 -8.46
C VAL A 46 9.31 11.14 -9.19
N GLY A 47 9.64 10.94 -10.46
CA GLY A 47 10.09 11.97 -11.38
C GLY A 47 9.29 11.92 -12.69
N PRO A 48 9.39 12.95 -13.53
CA PRO A 48 8.78 12.91 -14.84
C PRO A 48 9.40 11.80 -15.68
N SER A 49 8.56 11.14 -16.46
CA SER A 49 8.96 10.14 -17.46
C SER A 49 8.43 10.56 -18.81
N ARG A 50 9.18 10.25 -19.86
CA ARG A 50 8.72 10.40 -21.25
C ARG A 50 7.78 9.27 -21.68
N GLU A 51 7.77 8.18 -20.93
CA GLU A 51 6.86 7.06 -21.13
C GLU A 51 5.61 7.25 -20.26
N GLY A 52 4.44 6.99 -20.84
CA GLY A 52 3.18 7.00 -20.10
C GLY A 52 3.10 5.82 -19.12
N MET A 53 2.43 6.03 -17.98
CA MET A 53 2.18 4.96 -17.01
C MET A 53 1.13 3.99 -17.58
N ARG A 54 1.49 2.71 -17.70
CA ARG A 54 0.52 1.64 -17.99
C ARG A 54 0.01 1.07 -16.67
N VAL A 55 -1.30 0.93 -16.57
CA VAL A 55 -2.00 0.37 -15.40
C VAL A 55 -2.58 -0.98 -15.79
#